data_AF-A0A8T7H499-F1
#
_entry.id   AF-A0A8T7H499-F1
#
_cell.length_a   1.000
_cell.length_b   1.000
_cell.length_c   1.000
_cell.angle_alpha   90.00
_cell.angle_beta   90.00
_cell.angle_gamma   90.00
#
_symmetry.space_group_name_H-M   'P 1'
#
loop_
_entity.id
_entity.type
_entity.pdbx_description
1 polymer ?
#
loop_
_entity_poly.entity_id
_entity_poly.type
_entity_poly.pdbx_seq_one_letter_code
_entity_poly.pdbx_strand_id
1 'polypeptide(L)'
;MIPRIAELLYRWRIEEARKRMEERGENELYATELVLCPLKPRFFKMYRELALAHSFSPIALLGEFAHMGLERVLQEILGEDSVRVEVEYERGVEVDGRSYVVKGRVDAIVGDTVLEIKTSRSDASIPYQHHIQQLRIYLWL
;
A
#
# COMPACT_ATOMS: atom_id res chain seq x y z
N MET A 1 -28.60 -11.31 13.48
CA MET A 1 -28.55 -9.85 13.29
C MET A 1 -27.54 -9.59 12.19
N ILE A 2 -27.94 -9.01 11.06
CA ILE A 2 -26.99 -8.69 9.98
C ILE A 2 -26.09 -7.55 10.49
N PRO A 3 -24.76 -7.71 10.49
CA PRO A 3 -23.85 -6.67 10.95
C PRO A 3 -24.05 -5.39 10.12
N ARG A 4 -23.87 -4.23 10.75
CA ARG A 4 -23.93 -2.95 10.03
C ARG A 4 -22.82 -2.91 8.97
N ILE A 5 -23.07 -2.32 7.82
CA ILE A 5 -22.09 -2.28 6.72
C ILE A 5 -20.72 -1.75 7.18
N ALA A 6 -20.71 -0.69 8.00
CA ALA A 6 -19.48 -0.15 8.56
C ALA A 6 -18.70 -1.17 9.40
N GLU A 7 -19.40 -2.01 10.18
CA GLU A 7 -18.78 -3.05 11.00
C GLU A 7 -18.11 -4.11 10.14
N LEU A 8 -18.76 -4.53 9.04
CA LEU A 8 -18.19 -5.48 8.08
C LEU A 8 -16.90 -4.93 7.45
N LEU A 9 -16.93 -3.67 7.01
CA LEU A 9 -15.79 -3.04 6.34
C LEU A 9 -14.60 -2.85 7.27
N TYR A 10 -14.83 -2.38 8.51
CA TYR A 10 -13.75 -2.26 9.48
C TYR A 10 -13.18 -3.62 9.88
N ARG A 11 -14.02 -4.64 10.07
CA ARG A 11 -13.56 -5.99 10.40
C ARG A 11 -12.66 -6.55 9.31
N TRP A 12 -13.11 -6.49 8.06
CA TRP A 12 -12.32 -6.88 6.89
C TRP A 12 -10.95 -6.18 6.87
N ARG A 13 -10.93 -4.85 7.04
CA ARG A 13 -9.70 -4.05 6.98
C ARG A 13 -8.70 -4.37 8.11
N ILE A 14 -9.20 -4.70 9.30
CA ILE A 14 -8.37 -5.05 10.47
C ILE A 14 -7.79 -6.45 10.32
N GLU A 15 -8.59 -7.41 9.87
CA GLU A 15 -8.14 -8.79 9.64
C GLU A 15 -7.01 -8.82 8.60
N GLU A 16 -7.16 -8.06 7.53
CA GLU A 16 -6.13 -7.89 6.51
C GLU A 16 -4.85 -7.23 7.08
N ALA A 17 -4.98 -6.14 7.83
CA ALA A 17 -3.83 -5.49 8.47
C ALA A 17 -3.10 -6.42 9.44
N ARG A 18 -3.84 -7.24 10.19
CA ARG A 18 -3.30 -8.21 11.12
C ARG A 18 -2.52 -9.30 10.40
N LYS A 19 -3.07 -9.86 9.32
CA LYS A 19 -2.40 -10.85 8.48
C LYS A 19 -1.07 -10.32 7.93
N ARG A 20 -1.08 -9.15 7.28
CA ARG A 20 0.15 -8.51 6.75
C ARG A 20 1.20 -8.28 7.83
N MET A 21 0.77 -7.95 9.05
CA MET A 21 1.67 -7.71 10.17
C MET A 21 2.27 -9.00 10.75
N GLU A 22 1.55 -10.12 10.68
CA GLU A 22 2.02 -11.45 11.08
C GLU A 22 2.97 -12.06 10.05
N GLU A 23 2.72 -11.81 8.75
CA GLU A 23 3.54 -12.32 7.64
C GLU A 23 4.84 -11.53 7.42
N ARG A 24 4.95 -10.33 7.98
CA ARG A 24 6.08 -9.43 7.76
C ARG A 24 7.37 -9.95 8.42
N GLY A 25 8.41 -10.13 7.62
CA GLY A 25 9.75 -10.49 8.09
C GLY A 25 10.50 -9.34 8.79
N GLU A 26 11.47 -9.67 9.64
CA GLU A 26 12.23 -8.68 10.42
C GLU A 26 12.97 -7.65 9.56
N ASN A 27 13.64 -8.13 8.49
CA ASN A 27 14.44 -7.32 7.57
C ASN A 27 13.64 -6.90 6.30
N GLU A 28 12.31 -6.96 6.36
CA GLU A 28 11.45 -6.49 5.28
C GLU A 28 11.07 -5.03 5.45
N LEU A 29 11.25 -4.27 4.37
CA LEU A 29 10.93 -2.86 4.25
C LEU A 29 9.92 -2.68 3.12
N TYR A 30 8.81 -2.02 3.38
CA TYR A 30 7.87 -1.69 2.32
C TYR A 30 8.30 -0.40 1.61
N ALA A 31 8.11 -0.31 0.29
CA ALA A 31 8.43 0.88 -0.50
C ALA A 31 7.79 2.16 0.08
N THR A 32 6.59 2.05 0.62
CA THR A 32 5.88 3.15 1.31
C THR A 32 6.60 3.62 2.56
N GLU A 33 7.34 2.77 3.26
CA GLU A 33 8.06 3.14 4.48
C GLU A 33 9.34 3.93 4.20
N LEU A 34 9.94 3.71 3.02
CA LEU A 34 11.14 4.42 2.59
C LEU A 34 10.90 5.91 2.30
N VAL A 35 9.63 6.30 2.10
CA VAL A 35 9.21 7.70 1.86
C VAL A 35 8.55 8.34 3.09
N LEU A 36 8.57 7.66 4.24
CA LEU A 36 8.01 8.15 5.51
C LEU A 36 9.12 8.57 6.49
N CYS A 37 8.70 9.20 7.58
CA CYS A 37 9.56 9.38 8.75
C CYS A 37 10.07 8.00 9.24
N PRO A 38 11.39 7.77 9.36
CA PRO A 38 11.96 6.47 9.76
C PRO A 38 11.48 5.98 11.14
N LEU A 39 11.10 6.89 12.04
CA LEU A 39 10.58 6.54 13.35
C LEU A 39 9.18 5.90 13.27
N LYS A 40 8.37 6.24 12.26
CA LYS A 40 6.99 5.73 12.16
C LYS A 40 6.94 4.22 11.90
N PRO A 41 7.64 3.65 10.89
CA PRO A 41 7.77 2.20 10.73
C PRO A 41 8.33 1.51 11.98
N ARG A 42 9.35 2.11 12.61
CA ARG A 42 9.96 1.57 13.84
C ARG A 42 8.94 1.48 14.98
N PHE A 43 8.14 2.52 15.20
CA PHE A 43 7.10 2.51 16.23
C PHE A 43 5.95 1.59 15.88
N PHE A 44 5.59 1.43 14.61
CA PHE A 44 4.57 0.46 14.19
C PHE A 44 5.01 -0.99 14.41
N LYS A 45 6.31 -1.30 14.23
CA LYS A 45 6.88 -2.60 14.61
C LYS A 45 6.86 -2.81 16.13
N MET A 46 7.18 -1.78 16.92
CA MET A 46 7.26 -1.86 18.38
C MET A 46 5.89 -1.90 19.07
N TYR A 47 4.92 -1.14 18.56
CA TYR A 47 3.59 -0.94 19.14
C TYR A 47 2.53 -1.37 18.12
N ARG A 48 2.37 -2.68 17.97
CA ARG A 48 1.51 -3.30 16.95
C ARG A 48 0.04 -2.89 17.09
N GLU A 49 -0.41 -2.64 18.32
CA GLU A 49 -1.77 -2.18 18.64
C GLU A 49 -2.05 -0.81 18.02
N LEU A 50 -1.06 0.11 18.03
CA LEU A 50 -1.18 1.41 17.39
C LEU A 50 -1.21 1.29 15.86
N ALA A 51 -0.44 0.36 15.30
CA ALA A 51 -0.48 0.07 13.86
C ALA A 51 -1.85 -0.51 13.45
N LEU A 52 -2.42 -1.42 14.24
CA LEU A 52 -3.78 -1.93 14.02
C LEU A 52 -4.83 -0.82 14.14
N ALA A 53 -4.72 0.06 15.14
CA ALA A 53 -5.62 1.20 15.31
C ALA A 53 -5.63 2.13 14.08
N HIS A 54 -4.49 2.26 13.38
CA HIS A 54 -4.42 3.06 12.15
C HIS A 54 -5.33 2.52 11.03
N SER A 55 -5.66 1.22 11.05
CA SER A 55 -6.57 0.57 10.08
C SER A 55 -8.03 1.04 10.21
N PHE A 56 -8.38 1.72 11.31
CA PHE A 56 -9.69 2.36 11.47
C PHE A 56 -9.77 3.75 10.84
N SER A 57 -8.72 4.23 10.16
CA SER A 57 -8.74 5.54 9.49
C SER A 57 -9.80 5.57 8.38
N PRO A 58 -10.87 6.40 8.50
CA PRO A 58 -11.92 6.45 7.47
C PRO A 58 -11.40 6.95 6.12
N ILE A 59 -10.39 7.82 6.14
CA ILE A 59 -9.76 8.35 4.92
C ILE A 59 -8.96 7.26 4.21
N ALA A 60 -8.24 6.42 4.97
CA ALA A 60 -7.50 5.31 4.38
C ALA A 60 -8.46 4.26 3.79
N LEU A 61 -9.56 3.98 4.49
CA LEU A 61 -10.59 3.07 4.01
C LEU A 61 -11.27 3.59 2.72
N LEU A 62 -11.56 4.89 2.66
CA LEU A 62 -12.06 5.53 1.44
C LEU A 62 -11.05 5.43 0.29
N GLY A 63 -9.76 5.65 0.58
CA GLY A 63 -8.69 5.49 -0.41
C GLY A 63 -8.62 4.07 -0.96
N GLU A 64 -8.69 3.07 -0.08
CA GLU A 64 -8.72 1.65 -0.47
C GLU A 64 -9.87 1.35 -1.45
N PHE A 65 -11.09 1.79 -1.15
CA PHE A 65 -12.22 1.57 -2.05
C PHE A 65 -12.07 2.30 -3.38
N ALA A 66 -11.45 3.48 -3.38
CA ALA A 66 -11.16 4.19 -4.62
C ALA A 66 -10.13 3.43 -5.48
N HIS A 67 -9.11 2.82 -4.87
CA HIS A 67 -8.15 1.96 -5.56
C HIS A 67 -8.85 0.74 -6.15
N MET A 68 -9.52 -0.06 -5.31
CA MET A 68 -10.26 -1.25 -5.73
C MET A 68 -11.27 -0.96 -6.86
N GLY A 69 -11.98 0.17 -6.75
CA GLY A 69 -12.94 0.58 -7.77
C GLY A 69 -12.28 0.99 -9.09
N LEU A 70 -11.22 1.80 -9.04
CA LEU A 70 -10.51 2.25 -10.23
C LEU A 70 -9.76 1.11 -10.92
N GLU A 71 -9.10 0.25 -10.17
CA GLU A 71 -8.46 -0.99 -10.65
C GLU A 71 -9.46 -1.85 -11.43
N ARG A 72 -10.65 -2.08 -10.86
CA ARG A 72 -11.70 -2.85 -11.52
C ARG A 72 -12.20 -2.18 -12.81
N VAL A 73 -12.41 -0.86 -12.77
CA VAL A 73 -12.84 -0.09 -13.95
C VAL A 73 -11.78 -0.14 -15.06
N LEU A 74 -10.50 -0.08 -14.72
CA LEU A 74 -9.41 -0.21 -15.70
C LEU A 74 -9.43 -1.59 -16.37
N GLN A 75 -9.60 -2.65 -15.59
CA GLN A 75 -9.75 -4.01 -16.12
C GLN A 75 -10.97 -4.16 -17.03
N GLU A 76 -12.11 -3.55 -16.68
CA GLU A 76 -13.33 -3.61 -17.50
C GLU A 76 -13.19 -2.86 -18.84
N ILE A 77 -12.49 -1.73 -18.86
CA ILE A 77 -12.32 -0.91 -20.06
C ILE A 77 -11.24 -1.48 -20.99
N LEU A 78 -10.13 -1.97 -20.44
CA LEU A 78 -8.93 -2.37 -21.20
C LEU A 78 -8.79 -3.89 -21.36
N GLY A 79 -9.61 -4.67 -20.65
CA GLY A 79 -9.52 -6.12 -20.57
C GLY A 79 -8.64 -6.59 -19.41
N GLU A 80 -9.05 -7.67 -18.75
CA GLU A 80 -8.34 -8.25 -17.59
C GLU A 80 -6.92 -8.72 -17.94
N ASP A 81 -6.70 -9.17 -19.18
CA ASP A 81 -5.37 -9.58 -19.66
C ASP A 81 -4.41 -8.39 -19.88
N SER A 82 -4.95 -7.18 -20.08
CA SER A 82 -4.18 -5.97 -20.34
C SER A 82 -3.77 -5.22 -19.07
N VAL A 83 -4.45 -5.49 -17.95
CA VAL A 83 -4.31 -4.74 -16.69
C VAL A 83 -4.05 -5.69 -15.53
N ARG A 84 -2.83 -5.65 -15.02
CA ARG A 84 -2.43 -6.39 -13.80
C ARG A 84 -2.56 -5.46 -12.61
N VAL A 85 -3.31 -5.87 -11.58
CA VAL A 85 -3.58 -5.06 -10.38
C VAL A 85 -2.92 -5.67 -9.16
N GLU A 86 -2.63 -4.86 -8.14
CA GLU A 86 -2.01 -5.25 -6.87
C GLU A 86 -0.73 -6.12 -7.05
N VAL A 87 0.13 -5.76 -8.01
CA VAL A 87 1.30 -6.58 -8.38
C VAL A 87 2.41 -6.42 -7.34
N GLU A 88 2.78 -7.52 -6.70
CA GLU A 88 3.86 -7.56 -5.72
C GLU A 88 5.24 -7.75 -6.36
N TYR A 89 6.20 -6.94 -5.93
CA TYR A 89 7.61 -7.03 -6.31
C TYR A 89 8.48 -7.03 -5.06
N GLU A 90 9.62 -7.70 -5.15
CA GLU A 90 10.62 -7.69 -4.10
C GLU A 90 12.04 -7.62 -4.67
N ARG A 91 12.92 -6.95 -3.93
CA ARG A 91 14.34 -6.86 -4.26
C ARG A 91 15.21 -6.88 -3.02
N GLY A 92 16.20 -7.76 -3.02
CA GLY A 92 17.24 -7.80 -1.98
C GLY A 92 18.21 -6.63 -2.10
N VAL A 93 18.58 -6.04 -0.97
CA VAL A 93 19.60 -5.00 -0.86
C VAL A 93 20.51 -5.28 0.33
N GLU A 94 21.79 -4.90 0.22
CA GLU A 94 22.74 -4.97 1.33
C GLU A 94 23.07 -3.56 1.80
N VAL A 95 22.94 -3.31 3.10
CA VAL A 95 23.24 -2.03 3.74
C VAL A 95 24.10 -2.31 4.96
N ASP A 96 25.31 -1.75 4.99
CA ASP A 96 26.27 -1.92 6.09
C ASP A 96 26.51 -3.40 6.47
N GLY A 97 26.63 -4.27 5.47
CA GLY A 97 26.86 -5.71 5.65
C GLY A 97 25.64 -6.50 6.11
N ARG A 98 24.44 -5.90 6.10
CA ARG A 98 23.18 -6.55 6.48
C ARG A 98 22.22 -6.61 5.30
N SER A 99 21.68 -7.79 5.05
CA SER A 99 20.71 -8.03 3.98
C SER A 99 19.29 -7.62 4.39
N TYR A 100 18.62 -6.89 3.51
CA TYR A 100 17.23 -6.47 3.60
C TYR A 100 16.48 -6.83 2.33
N VAL A 101 15.16 -6.93 2.44
CA VAL A 101 14.26 -7.08 1.28
C VAL A 101 13.35 -5.87 1.21
N VAL A 102 13.41 -5.15 0.09
CA VAL A 102 12.45 -4.10 -0.22
C VAL A 102 11.29 -4.73 -0.96
N LYS A 103 10.08 -4.61 -0.41
CA LYS A 103 8.84 -5.10 -1.01
C LYS A 103 7.98 -3.94 -1.44
N GLY A 104 7.33 -4.06 -2.59
CA GLY A 104 6.38 -3.08 -3.10
C GLY A 104 5.16 -3.78 -3.67
N ARG A 105 4.01 -3.12 -3.59
CA ARG A 105 2.79 -3.55 -4.26
C ARG A 105 2.30 -2.40 -5.12
N VAL A 106 2.40 -2.57 -6.43
CA VAL A 106 1.96 -1.60 -7.41
C VAL A 106 0.45 -1.71 -7.57
N ASP A 107 -0.26 -0.59 -7.54
CA ASP A 107 -1.73 -0.58 -7.69
C ASP A 107 -2.16 -1.18 -9.03
N ALA A 108 -1.57 -0.72 -10.15
CA ALA A 108 -1.83 -1.31 -11.47
C ALA A 108 -0.66 -1.20 -12.46
N ILE A 109 -0.60 -2.14 -13.41
CA ILE A 109 0.28 -2.10 -14.58
C ILE A 109 -0.57 -2.29 -15.84
N VAL A 110 -0.48 -1.32 -16.75
CA VAL A 110 -1.17 -1.32 -18.05
C VAL A 110 -0.11 -1.35 -19.14
N GLY A 111 0.03 -2.49 -19.83
CA GLY A 111 1.16 -2.70 -20.74
C GLY A 111 2.51 -2.61 -20.01
N ASP A 112 3.31 -1.60 -20.34
CA ASP A 112 4.61 -1.28 -19.73
C ASP A 112 4.54 -0.13 -18.71
N THR A 113 3.35 0.42 -18.48
CA THR A 113 3.15 1.60 -17.63
C THR A 113 2.72 1.21 -16.22
N VAL A 114 3.53 1.61 -15.24
CA VAL A 114 3.23 1.48 -13.80
C VAL A 114 2.33 2.63 -13.36
N LEU A 115 1.22 2.30 -12.71
CA LEU A 115 0.26 3.26 -12.15
C LEU A 115 0.27 3.18 -10.63
N GLU A 116 0.43 4.33 -9.99
CA GLU A 116 0.22 4.53 -8.55
C GLU A 116 -0.97 5.47 -8.37
N ILE A 117 -2.05 4.96 -7.78
CA ILE A 117 -3.29 5.67 -7.56
C ILE A 117 -3.17 6.43 -6.23
N LYS A 118 -3.67 7.67 -6.19
CA LYS A 118 -3.72 8.47 -4.96
C LYS A 118 -5.04 9.20 -4.83
N THR A 119 -5.58 9.19 -3.62
CA THR A 119 -6.71 10.02 -3.23
C THR A 119 -6.27 11.11 -2.26
N SER A 120 -6.87 12.28 -2.37
CA SER A 120 -6.60 13.42 -1.49
C SER A 120 -7.88 14.22 -1.29
N ARG A 121 -7.98 14.94 -0.17
CA ARG A 121 -9.07 15.90 0.09
C ARG A 121 -8.90 17.22 -0.68
N SER A 122 -7.69 17.48 -1.17
CA SER A 122 -7.31 18.69 -1.88
C SER A 122 -6.35 18.36 -3.02
N ASP A 123 -6.45 19.11 -4.10
CA ASP A 123 -5.57 19.10 -5.27
C ASP A 123 -4.39 20.07 -5.13
N ALA A 124 -4.28 20.79 -4.02
CA ALA A 124 -3.15 21.67 -3.77
C ALA A 124 -1.84 20.89 -3.78
N SER A 125 -0.86 21.40 -4.54
CA SER A 125 0.52 20.89 -4.56
C SER A 125 0.67 19.45 -5.06
N ILE A 126 -0.29 18.94 -5.85
CA ILE A 126 -0.09 17.68 -6.58
C ILE A 126 0.89 17.89 -7.75
N PRO A 127 1.85 16.99 -7.99
CA PRO A 127 2.15 15.78 -7.20
C PRO A 127 3.00 16.07 -5.95
N TYR A 128 2.69 15.41 -4.83
CA TYR A 128 3.53 15.45 -3.64
C TYR A 128 4.85 14.69 -3.87
N GLN A 129 5.97 15.22 -3.37
CA GLN A 129 7.30 14.63 -3.58
C GLN A 129 7.42 13.19 -3.09
N HIS A 130 6.81 12.85 -1.97
CA HIS A 130 6.83 11.47 -1.45
C HIS A 130 6.03 10.50 -2.33
N HIS A 131 5.01 10.96 -3.07
CA HIS A 131 4.32 10.13 -4.07
C HIS A 131 5.22 9.85 -5.28
N ILE A 132 5.96 10.86 -5.75
CA ILE A 132 6.93 10.69 -6.84
C ILE A 132 8.04 9.71 -6.42
N GLN A 133 8.55 9.84 -5.20
CA GLN A 133 9.58 8.94 -4.67
C GLN A 133 9.06 7.51 -4.55
N GLN A 134 7.83 7.31 -4.09
CA GLN A 134 7.21 5.98 -4.01
C GLN A 134 7.13 5.34 -5.40
N LEU A 135 6.65 6.08 -6.41
CA LEU A 135 6.58 5.59 -7.79
C LEU A 135 7.97 5.28 -8.35
N ARG A 136 8.99 6.09 -8.06
CA ARG A 136 10.39 5.82 -8.46
C ARG A 136 10.94 4.53 -7.82
N ILE A 137 10.56 4.24 -6.58
CA ILE A 137 10.93 2.97 -5.93
C ILE A 137 10.25 1.81 -6.65
N TYR A 138 8.97 1.93 -7.04
CA TYR A 138 8.30 0.90 -7.83
C TYR A 138 8.88 0.68 -9.21
N LEU A 139 9.31 1.74 -9.90
CA LEU A 139 10.03 1.61 -11.18
C LEU A 139 11.41 0.99 -11.01
N TRP A 140 12.03 1.16 -9.82
CA TRP A 140 13.29 0.51 -9.52
C TRP A 140 13.08 -0.97 -9.20
N LEU A 141 12.07 -1.36 -8.42
CA LEU A 141 11.76 -2.74 -8.04
C LEU A 141 11.59 -3.65 -9.26
#